data_AF-A0A957RLH5-F1
#
_entry.id   AF-A0A957RLH5-F1
#
_cell.length_a   1.000
_cell.length_b   1.000
_cell.length_c   1.000
_cell.angle_alpha   90.00
_cell.angle_beta   90.00
_cell.angle_gamma   90.00
#
_symmetry.space_group_name_H-M   'P 1'
#
loop_
_entity.id
_entity.type
_entity.pdbx_description
1 polymer ?
#
loop_
_entity_poly.entity_id
_entity_poly.type
_entity_poly.pdbx_seq_one_letter_code
_entity_poly.pdbx_strand_id
1 'polypeptide(L)'
;MDTKALERFARTARRQLHEQVGAKLERVLRTDSAELREQAAALEMLKEEIKEHSKSAVVERVAYTWFNRFCALRFMDANRYTPIGVVSPAAGFTQPEIMQEAKQGHIDDDLPVDRQRVADLLGGRLPARDAQQEAYRLLLVASCNSLHAPMPYLFEPIADYTELLLPDDLLSEASILHAVRETLTTDVCQDEEVIGWLYQFYIA
;
A
#
# COMPACT_ATOMS: atom_id res chain seq x y z
N MET A 1 24.41 -8.93 2.83
CA MET A 1 23.30 -8.32 2.06
C MET A 1 23.80 -7.87 0.68
N ASP A 2 23.09 -8.16 -0.41
CA ASP A 2 23.41 -7.66 -1.76
C ASP A 2 22.80 -6.28 -1.98
N THR A 3 23.58 -5.22 -1.75
CA THR A 3 23.11 -3.83 -1.85
C THR A 3 22.83 -3.39 -3.29
N LYS A 4 23.40 -4.06 -4.31
CA LYS A 4 23.14 -3.71 -5.72
C LYS A 4 21.73 -4.11 -6.15
N ALA A 5 21.22 -5.23 -5.63
CA ALA A 5 19.84 -5.64 -5.83
C ALA A 5 18.87 -4.62 -5.20
N LEU A 6 19.16 -4.19 -3.96
CA LEU A 6 18.39 -3.16 -3.25
C LEU A 6 18.37 -1.82 -4.00
N GLU A 7 19.53 -1.38 -4.50
CA GLU A 7 19.61 -0.13 -5.27
C GLU A 7 18.78 -0.20 -6.54
N ARG A 8 18.91 -1.29 -7.31
CA ARG A 8 18.15 -1.49 -8.54
C ARG A 8 16.65 -1.51 -8.26
N PHE A 9 16.23 -2.21 -7.21
CA PHE A 9 14.85 -2.25 -6.77
C PHE A 9 14.35 -0.86 -6.39
N ALA A 10 15.03 -0.13 -5.50
CA ALA A 10 14.59 1.19 -5.04
C ALA A 10 14.41 2.19 -6.21
N ARG A 11 15.35 2.22 -7.16
CA ARG A 11 15.25 3.06 -8.36
C ARG A 11 14.09 2.66 -9.29
N THR A 12 13.82 1.37 -9.41
CA THR A 12 12.72 0.85 -10.23
C THR A 12 11.37 1.13 -9.56
N ALA A 13 11.27 0.85 -8.27
CA ALA A 13 10.12 1.10 -7.41
C ALA A 13 9.72 2.59 -7.45
N ARG A 14 10.70 3.49 -7.31
CA ARG A 14 10.47 4.94 -7.42
C ARG A 14 9.81 5.32 -8.74
N ARG A 15 10.37 4.86 -9.86
CA ARG A 15 9.83 5.16 -11.20
C ARG A 15 8.42 4.62 -11.37
N GLN A 16 8.21 3.37 -10.99
CA GLN A 16 6.91 2.70 -11.08
C GLN A 16 5.85 3.40 -10.24
N LEU A 17 6.17 3.72 -8.98
CA LEU A 17 5.24 4.42 -8.08
C LEU A 17 4.95 5.83 -8.59
N HIS A 18 5.93 6.58 -9.06
CA HIS A 18 5.70 7.90 -9.68
C HIS A 18 4.74 7.83 -10.86
N GLU A 19 4.94 6.88 -11.76
CA GLU A 19 4.07 6.69 -12.93
C GLU A 19 2.65 6.31 -12.51
N GLN A 20 2.50 5.34 -11.62
CA GLN A 20 1.19 4.86 -11.16
C GLN A 20 0.43 5.93 -10.36
N VAL A 21 1.10 6.58 -9.41
CA VAL A 21 0.52 7.66 -8.59
C VAL A 21 0.16 8.85 -9.46
N GLY A 22 1.02 9.23 -10.42
CA GLY A 22 0.73 10.32 -11.36
C GLY A 22 -0.46 10.02 -12.26
N ALA A 23 -0.54 8.81 -12.84
CA ALA A 23 -1.68 8.39 -13.65
C ALA A 23 -2.98 8.35 -12.84
N LYS A 24 -2.91 7.85 -11.60
CA LYS A 24 -4.04 7.81 -10.67
C LYS A 24 -4.51 9.23 -10.32
N LEU A 25 -3.59 10.15 -10.03
CA LEU A 25 -3.89 11.57 -9.76
C LEU A 25 -4.64 12.21 -10.93
N GLU A 26 -4.15 12.07 -12.17
CA GLU A 26 -4.85 12.63 -13.33
C GLU A 26 -6.23 12.01 -13.54
N ARG A 27 -6.40 10.72 -13.27
CA ARG A 27 -7.70 10.05 -13.35
C ARG A 27 -8.66 10.59 -12.29
N VAL A 28 -8.22 10.68 -11.04
CA VAL A 28 -9.04 11.17 -9.91
C VAL A 28 -9.51 12.60 -10.15
N LEU A 29 -8.66 13.47 -10.71
CA LEU A 29 -9.03 14.86 -11.01
C LEU A 29 -10.00 15.03 -12.18
N ARG A 30 -10.10 14.04 -13.07
CA ARG A 30 -10.91 14.11 -14.30
C ARG A 30 -12.20 13.30 -14.25
N THR A 31 -12.33 12.41 -13.28
CA THR A 31 -13.45 11.47 -13.19
C THR A 31 -14.46 11.96 -12.16
N ASP A 32 -15.74 11.97 -12.54
CA ASP A 32 -16.85 12.06 -11.60
C ASP A 32 -17.50 10.68 -11.51
N SER A 33 -17.32 10.00 -10.37
CA SER A 33 -17.81 8.63 -10.13
C SER A 33 -18.53 8.56 -8.79
N ALA A 34 -19.35 7.53 -8.55
CA ALA A 34 -20.04 7.38 -7.28
C ALA A 34 -19.03 7.19 -6.13
N GLU A 35 -17.99 6.41 -6.38
CA GLU A 35 -16.89 6.12 -5.45
C GLU A 35 -16.13 7.40 -5.07
N LEU A 36 -15.78 8.23 -6.05
CA LEU A 36 -15.11 9.51 -5.77
C LEU A 36 -16.01 10.51 -5.05
N ARG A 37 -17.34 10.43 -5.24
CA ARG A 37 -18.30 11.25 -4.50
C ARG A 37 -18.39 10.84 -3.03
N GLU A 38 -18.25 9.55 -2.72
CA GLU A 38 -18.10 9.07 -1.33
C GLU A 38 -16.79 9.58 -0.69
N GLN A 39 -15.77 9.87 -1.52
CA GLN A 39 -14.46 10.36 -1.09
C GLN A 39 -14.26 11.87 -1.34
N ALA A 40 -15.35 12.65 -1.36
CA ALA A 40 -15.31 14.07 -1.70
C ALA A 40 -14.35 14.90 -0.81
N ALA A 41 -14.31 14.61 0.50
CA ALA A 41 -13.40 15.29 1.42
C ALA A 41 -11.92 15.06 1.05
N ALA A 42 -11.55 13.82 0.75
CA ALA A 42 -10.22 13.43 0.30
C ALA A 42 -9.84 14.12 -1.03
N LEU A 43 -10.80 14.25 -1.94
CA LEU A 43 -10.59 14.93 -3.23
C LEU A 43 -10.36 16.43 -3.05
N GLU A 44 -11.08 17.09 -2.13
CA GLU A 44 -10.83 18.51 -1.84
C GLU A 44 -9.46 18.71 -1.18
N MET A 45 -9.09 17.87 -0.20
CA MET A 45 -7.74 17.89 0.37
C MET A 45 -6.66 17.71 -0.70
N LEU A 46 -6.87 16.78 -1.65
CA LEU A 46 -5.95 16.59 -2.78
C LEU A 46 -5.78 17.87 -3.61
N LYS A 47 -6.88 18.58 -3.90
CA LYS A 47 -6.85 19.82 -4.68
C LYS A 47 -6.11 20.94 -3.93
N GLU A 48 -6.31 21.04 -2.62
CA GLU A 48 -5.60 22.00 -1.76
C GLU A 48 -4.09 21.71 -1.75
N GLU A 49 -3.69 20.46 -1.53
CA GLU A 49 -2.31 20.01 -1.58
C GLU A 49 -1.64 20.31 -2.94
N ILE A 50 -2.36 20.09 -4.04
CA ILE A 50 -1.87 20.43 -5.39
C ILE A 50 -1.69 21.95 -5.55
N LYS A 51 -2.61 22.74 -4.99
CA LYS A 51 -2.54 24.21 -5.06
C LYS A 51 -1.36 24.75 -4.26
N GLU A 52 -1.04 24.16 -3.11
CA GLU A 52 0.05 24.59 -2.24
C GLU A 52 1.43 24.10 -2.71
N HIS A 53 1.51 22.87 -3.22
CA HIS A 53 2.80 22.20 -3.46
C HIS A 53 3.07 21.79 -4.90
N SER A 54 2.10 21.91 -5.82
CA SER A 54 2.09 21.37 -7.20
C SER A 54 1.80 19.87 -7.31
N LYS A 55 1.28 19.45 -8.47
CA LYS A 55 1.02 18.03 -8.78
C LYS A 55 2.26 17.16 -8.63
N SER A 56 3.41 17.61 -9.13
CA SER A 56 4.64 16.80 -9.09
C SER A 56 5.13 16.56 -7.66
N ALA A 57 5.02 17.56 -6.77
CA ALA A 57 5.39 17.38 -5.38
C ALA A 57 4.43 16.44 -4.64
N VAL A 58 3.12 16.52 -4.92
CA VAL A 58 2.14 15.58 -4.36
C VAL A 58 2.42 14.15 -4.81
N VAL A 59 2.72 13.94 -6.10
CA VAL A 59 3.10 12.61 -6.64
C VAL A 59 4.36 12.09 -5.95
N GLU A 60 5.41 12.90 -5.84
CA GLU A 60 6.66 12.53 -5.15
C GLU A 60 6.41 12.09 -3.71
N ARG A 61 5.68 12.91 -2.95
CA ARG A 61 5.37 12.66 -1.54
C ARG A 61 4.60 11.35 -1.37
N VAL A 62 3.52 11.18 -2.14
CA VAL A 62 2.66 10.00 -2.04
C VAL A 62 3.38 8.73 -2.50
N ALA A 63 4.16 8.81 -3.57
CA ALA A 63 4.97 7.68 -4.03
C ALA A 63 5.98 7.25 -2.96
N TYR A 64 6.67 8.20 -2.31
CA TYR A 64 7.58 7.92 -1.22
C TYR A 64 6.87 7.33 0.01
N THR A 65 5.71 7.87 0.40
CA THR A 65 4.92 7.33 1.50
C THR A 65 4.53 5.87 1.26
N TRP A 66 4.04 5.54 0.07
CA TRP A 66 3.67 4.16 -0.26
C TRP A 66 4.87 3.23 -0.35
N PHE A 67 5.99 3.68 -0.93
CA PHE A 67 7.24 2.93 -0.93
C PHE A 67 7.66 2.54 0.49
N ASN A 68 7.69 3.52 1.40
CA ASN A 68 8.10 3.31 2.79
C ASN A 68 7.19 2.32 3.50
N ARG A 69 5.86 2.48 3.36
CA ARG A 69 4.88 1.59 3.99
C ARG A 69 4.96 0.17 3.45
N PHE A 70 5.14 -0.02 2.14
CA PHE A 70 5.29 -1.36 1.58
C PHE A 70 6.55 -2.06 2.06
N CYS A 71 7.68 -1.34 2.12
CA CYS A 71 8.93 -1.90 2.63
C CYS A 71 8.83 -2.21 4.12
N ALA A 72 8.22 -1.33 4.93
CA ALA A 72 8.00 -1.54 6.35
C ALA A 72 7.10 -2.75 6.62
N LEU A 73 5.93 -2.83 5.98
CA LEU A 73 5.02 -3.97 6.09
C LEU A 73 5.72 -5.27 5.70
N ARG A 74 6.49 -5.27 4.61
CA ARG A 74 7.23 -6.46 4.18
C ARG A 74 8.27 -6.89 5.19
N PHE A 75 9.02 -5.94 5.75
CA PHE A 75 10.01 -6.20 6.79
C PHE A 75 9.37 -6.77 8.07
N MET A 76 8.21 -6.24 8.46
CA MET A 76 7.44 -6.75 9.60
C MET A 76 6.94 -8.17 9.36
N ASP A 77 6.37 -8.45 8.18
CA ASP A 77 5.94 -9.79 7.79
C ASP A 77 7.12 -10.78 7.79
N ALA A 78 8.29 -10.37 7.27
CA ALA A 78 9.50 -11.22 7.21
C ALA A 78 9.98 -11.64 8.60
N ASN A 79 9.88 -10.72 9.56
CA ASN A 79 10.34 -10.91 10.93
C ASN A 79 9.21 -11.36 11.88
N ARG A 80 8.00 -11.61 11.36
CA ARG A 80 6.82 -12.05 12.13
C ARG A 80 6.44 -11.09 13.27
N TYR A 81 6.55 -9.79 13.02
CA TYR A 81 6.10 -8.75 13.93
C TYR A 81 4.58 -8.57 13.92
N THR A 82 3.93 -8.99 12.84
CA THR A 82 2.48 -9.14 12.73
C THR A 82 2.10 -10.61 12.76
N PRO A 83 0.96 -10.98 13.37
CA PRO A 83 0.49 -12.37 13.39
C PRO A 83 0.03 -12.87 12.01
N ILE A 84 -0.42 -11.94 11.15
CA ILE A 84 -0.90 -12.20 9.79
C ILE A 84 -0.05 -11.37 8.83
N GLY A 85 0.43 -12.01 7.76
CA GLY A 85 1.14 -11.35 6.67
C GLY A 85 0.25 -10.38 5.90
N VAL A 86 0.54 -9.08 5.99
CA VAL A 86 -0.26 -8.02 5.35
C VAL A 86 0.05 -7.92 3.86
N VAL A 87 1.33 -8.07 3.49
CA VAL A 87 1.80 -8.02 2.10
C VAL A 87 2.37 -9.36 1.62
N SER A 88 2.74 -10.23 2.55
CA SER A 88 3.34 -11.54 2.30
C SER A 88 2.28 -12.64 2.28
N PRO A 89 2.40 -13.63 1.37
CA PRO A 89 1.51 -14.78 1.37
C PRO A 89 1.87 -15.79 2.46
N ALA A 90 0.87 -16.55 2.91
CA ALA A 90 1.12 -17.78 3.66
C ALA A 90 1.82 -18.85 2.79
N ALA A 91 2.48 -19.81 3.43
CA ALA A 91 3.20 -20.88 2.74
C ALA A 91 2.28 -21.66 1.77
N GLY A 92 2.69 -21.79 0.51
CA GLY A 92 1.92 -22.49 -0.52
C GLY A 92 0.87 -21.63 -1.25
N PHE A 93 0.79 -20.33 -0.94
CA PHE A 93 -0.15 -19.40 -1.57
C PHE A 93 0.59 -18.25 -2.26
N THR A 94 -0.14 -17.52 -3.11
CA THR A 94 0.39 -16.37 -3.87
C THR A 94 -0.17 -15.03 -3.39
N GLN A 95 -1.37 -15.03 -2.79
CA GLN A 95 -2.00 -13.83 -2.26
C GLN A 95 -1.58 -13.55 -0.82
N PRO A 96 -1.52 -12.27 -0.40
CA PRO A 96 -1.23 -11.90 0.98
C PRO A 96 -2.10 -12.67 1.97
N GLU A 97 -1.52 -13.08 3.11
CA GLU A 97 -2.21 -13.91 4.11
C GLU A 97 -3.48 -13.22 4.64
N ILE A 98 -3.46 -11.90 4.83
CA ILE A 98 -4.64 -11.12 5.23
C ILE A 98 -5.84 -11.28 4.29
N MET A 99 -5.61 -11.52 3.00
CA MET A 99 -6.69 -11.79 2.04
C MET A 99 -7.28 -13.19 2.22
N GLN A 100 -6.46 -14.16 2.62
CA GLN A 100 -6.89 -15.54 2.84
C GLN A 100 -7.73 -15.62 4.12
N GLU A 101 -7.32 -14.93 5.18
CA GLU A 101 -8.09 -14.80 6.41
C GLU A 101 -9.42 -14.07 6.18
N ALA A 102 -9.39 -12.94 5.47
CA ALA A 102 -10.62 -12.21 5.15
C ALA A 102 -11.62 -13.04 4.32
N LYS A 103 -11.14 -13.87 3.38
CA LYS A 103 -11.98 -14.80 2.61
C LYS A 103 -12.60 -15.91 3.46
N GLN A 104 -11.95 -16.28 4.56
CA GLN A 104 -12.47 -17.23 5.53
C GLN A 104 -13.41 -16.56 6.56
N GLY A 105 -13.59 -15.23 6.48
CA GLY A 105 -14.40 -14.46 7.42
C GLY A 105 -13.63 -14.06 8.68
N HIS A 106 -12.31 -14.22 8.70
CA HIS A 106 -11.45 -13.82 9.81
C HIS A 106 -10.82 -12.45 9.51
N ILE A 107 -11.33 -11.42 10.17
CA ILE A 107 -10.72 -10.09 10.20
C ILE A 107 -10.69 -9.68 11.67
N ASP A 108 -9.50 -9.28 12.15
CA ASP A 108 -9.29 -8.83 13.52
C ASP A 108 -10.31 -7.73 13.90
N ASP A 109 -10.91 -7.86 15.09
CA ASP A 109 -11.87 -6.89 15.62
C ASP A 109 -11.26 -5.51 15.84
N ASP A 110 -9.94 -5.47 16.11
CA ASP A 110 -9.19 -4.23 16.37
C ASP A 110 -8.70 -3.56 15.06
N LEU A 111 -8.85 -4.21 13.91
CA LEU A 111 -8.49 -3.62 12.62
C LEU A 111 -9.54 -2.57 12.21
N PRO A 112 -9.17 -1.29 12.00
CA PRO A 112 -10.12 -0.22 11.73
C PRO A 112 -10.61 -0.26 10.27
N VAL A 113 -11.38 -1.29 9.92
CA VAL A 113 -11.92 -1.54 8.57
C VAL A 113 -13.41 -1.81 8.62
N ASP A 114 -14.13 -1.41 7.57
CA ASP A 114 -15.51 -1.86 7.36
C ASP A 114 -15.51 -3.34 6.91
N ARG A 115 -15.62 -4.23 7.90
CA ARG A 115 -15.62 -5.68 7.70
C ARG A 115 -16.79 -6.16 6.85
N GLN A 116 -17.94 -5.49 6.94
CA GLN A 116 -19.11 -5.85 6.14
C GLN A 116 -18.85 -5.52 4.66
N ARG A 117 -18.30 -4.33 4.38
CA ARG A 117 -17.90 -3.94 3.01
C ARG A 117 -16.86 -4.91 2.43
N VAL A 118 -15.85 -5.29 3.21
CA VAL A 118 -14.85 -6.30 2.78
C VAL A 118 -15.51 -7.64 2.46
N ALA A 119 -16.39 -8.14 3.35
CA ALA A 119 -17.11 -9.39 3.14
C ALA A 119 -18.04 -9.33 1.93
N ASP A 120 -18.69 -8.19 1.68
CA ASP A 120 -19.58 -8.01 0.53
C ASP A 120 -18.82 -7.91 -0.80
N LEU A 121 -17.65 -7.28 -0.82
CA LEU A 121 -16.74 -7.29 -1.98
C LEU A 121 -16.26 -8.72 -2.27
N LEU A 122 -15.71 -9.40 -1.27
CA LEU A 122 -15.18 -10.77 -1.43
C LEU A 122 -16.29 -11.80 -1.75
N GLY A 123 -17.51 -11.56 -1.26
CA GLY A 123 -18.69 -12.38 -1.53
C GLY A 123 -19.45 -12.03 -2.82
N GLY A 124 -19.02 -11.01 -3.57
CA GLY A 124 -19.67 -10.58 -4.81
C GLY A 124 -21.05 -9.93 -4.63
N ARG A 125 -21.35 -9.44 -3.42
CA ARG A 125 -22.60 -8.74 -3.09
C ARG A 125 -22.52 -7.24 -3.42
N LEU A 126 -21.31 -6.68 -3.48
CA LEU A 126 -21.06 -5.33 -3.97
C LEU A 126 -20.49 -5.36 -5.40
N PRO A 127 -21.02 -4.56 -6.34
CA PRO A 127 -20.45 -4.44 -7.67
C PRO A 127 -19.12 -3.69 -7.58
N ALA A 128 -18.06 -4.30 -8.13
CA ALA A 128 -16.76 -3.66 -8.25
C ALA A 128 -16.08 -4.11 -9.54
N ARG A 129 -15.25 -3.24 -10.14
CA ARG A 129 -14.45 -3.60 -11.32
C ARG A 129 -13.46 -4.72 -11.01
N ASP A 130 -12.87 -4.68 -9.83
CA ASP A 130 -12.01 -5.72 -9.28
C ASP A 130 -12.20 -5.79 -7.76
N ALA A 131 -13.11 -6.67 -7.34
CA ALA A 131 -13.51 -6.79 -5.94
C ALA A 131 -12.36 -7.28 -5.04
N GLN A 132 -11.42 -8.08 -5.56
CA GLN A 132 -10.30 -8.57 -4.76
C GLN A 132 -9.28 -7.47 -4.51
N GLN A 133 -8.94 -6.66 -5.53
CA GLN A 133 -8.05 -5.52 -5.34
C GLN A 133 -8.68 -4.48 -4.40
N GLU A 134 -10.00 -4.23 -4.51
CA GLU A 134 -10.68 -3.28 -3.63
C GLU A 134 -10.73 -3.75 -2.17
N ALA A 135 -11.08 -5.02 -1.93
CA ALA A 135 -11.03 -5.60 -0.60
C ALA A 135 -9.61 -5.55 -0.02
N TYR A 136 -8.59 -5.85 -0.84
CA TYR A 136 -7.21 -5.79 -0.38
C TYR A 136 -6.76 -4.37 -0.03
N ARG A 137 -7.18 -3.35 -0.80
CA ARG A 137 -6.90 -1.94 -0.48
C ARG A 137 -7.45 -1.55 0.88
N LEU A 138 -8.71 -1.91 1.18
CA LEU A 138 -9.32 -1.63 2.48
C LEU A 138 -8.52 -2.26 3.63
N LEU A 139 -8.14 -3.53 3.48
CA LEU A 139 -7.34 -4.25 4.48
C LEU A 139 -5.94 -3.64 4.66
N LEU A 140 -5.27 -3.28 3.56
CA LEU A 140 -3.93 -2.69 3.56
C LEU A 140 -3.91 -1.30 4.23
N VAL A 141 -4.88 -0.45 3.88
CA VAL A 141 -5.08 0.88 4.48
C VAL A 141 -5.36 0.75 5.97
N ALA A 142 -6.29 -0.12 6.36
CA ALA A 142 -6.61 -0.34 7.77
C ALA A 142 -5.41 -0.89 8.56
N SER A 143 -4.61 -1.76 7.94
CA SER A 143 -3.36 -2.26 8.55
C SER A 143 -2.38 -1.11 8.79
N CYS A 144 -2.17 -0.24 7.81
CA CYS A 144 -1.32 0.95 7.97
C CYS A 144 -1.85 1.87 9.08
N ASN A 145 -3.16 2.11 9.14
CA ASN A 145 -3.77 2.95 10.18
C ASN A 145 -3.64 2.34 11.58
N SER A 146 -3.76 1.01 11.73
CA SER A 146 -3.56 0.33 13.01
C SER A 146 -2.11 0.47 13.52
N LEU A 147 -1.14 0.54 12.61
CA LEU A 147 0.29 0.69 12.92
C LEU A 147 0.70 2.14 13.21
N HIS A 148 -0.19 3.12 13.02
CA HIS A 148 0.08 4.52 13.37
C HIS A 148 0.37 4.68 14.87
N ALA A 149 -0.44 4.07 15.74
CA ALA A 149 -0.27 4.20 17.17
C ALA A 149 1.11 3.71 17.69
N PRO A 150 1.60 2.52 17.30
CA PRO A 150 2.93 2.07 17.72
C PRO A 150 4.09 2.71 16.91
N MET A 151 3.87 3.13 15.66
CA MET A 151 4.93 3.63 14.77
C MET A 151 4.50 4.87 13.98
N PRO A 152 4.24 6.01 14.66
CA PRO A 152 3.62 7.19 14.04
C PRO A 152 4.48 7.84 12.95
N TYR A 153 5.81 7.67 13.03
CA TYR A 153 6.75 8.23 12.04
C TYR A 153 6.78 7.46 10.72
N LEU A 154 6.53 6.15 10.73
CA LEU A 154 6.51 5.31 9.51
C LEU A 154 5.10 5.22 8.92
N PHE A 155 4.11 5.18 9.79
CA PHE A 155 2.71 5.12 9.45
C PHE A 155 2.05 6.40 9.94
N GLU A 156 2.40 7.54 9.34
CA GLU A 156 1.61 8.77 9.55
C GLU A 156 0.14 8.45 9.25
N PRO A 157 -0.83 9.06 9.97
CA PRO A 157 -2.24 8.86 9.68
C PRO A 157 -2.44 9.12 8.21
N ILE A 158 -3.10 8.20 7.50
CA ILE A 158 -3.37 8.39 6.10
C ILE A 158 -4.21 9.66 5.99
N ALA A 159 -3.61 10.76 5.50
CA ALA A 159 -4.40 11.84 4.96
C ALA A 159 -5.23 11.23 3.83
N ASP A 160 -6.55 11.37 3.87
CA ASP A 160 -7.49 10.61 3.04
C ASP A 160 -7.11 10.65 1.53
N TYR A 161 -6.46 11.72 1.07
CA TYR A 161 -5.98 11.82 -0.32
C TYR A 161 -4.82 10.86 -0.68
N THR A 162 -4.02 10.39 0.28
CA THR A 162 -2.93 9.45 0.02
C THR A 162 -3.48 8.07 -0.37
N GLU A 163 -4.63 7.68 0.22
CA GLU A 163 -5.37 6.49 -0.18
C GLU A 163 -5.96 6.63 -1.58
N LEU A 164 -6.52 7.79 -1.92
CA LEU A 164 -7.02 8.06 -3.29
C LEU A 164 -5.98 7.80 -4.37
N LEU A 165 -4.70 7.96 -4.02
CA LEU A 165 -3.57 7.85 -4.92
C LEU A 165 -2.79 6.54 -4.78
N LEU A 166 -3.27 5.59 -3.98
CA LEU A 166 -2.73 4.23 -3.89
C LEU A 166 -2.78 3.52 -5.26
N PRO A 167 -1.73 2.77 -5.68
CA PRO A 167 -1.75 2.01 -6.91
C PRO A 167 -2.94 1.06 -7.04
N ASP A 168 -3.47 0.94 -8.26
CA ASP A 168 -4.62 0.07 -8.53
C ASP A 168 -4.26 -1.42 -8.52
N ASP A 169 -3.05 -1.75 -8.96
CA ASP A 169 -2.59 -3.12 -9.04
C ASP A 169 -1.60 -3.45 -7.92
N LEU A 170 -2.09 -4.21 -6.94
CA LEU A 170 -1.33 -4.63 -5.77
C LEU A 170 -1.16 -6.15 -5.70
N LEU A 171 -2.04 -6.91 -6.34
CA LEU A 171 -2.09 -8.38 -6.25
C LEU A 171 -1.39 -9.13 -7.40
N SER A 172 -1.13 -8.50 -8.55
CA SER A 172 -0.50 -9.20 -9.69
C SER A 172 1.01 -9.41 -9.52
N GLU A 173 1.62 -10.22 -10.39
CA GLU A 173 3.07 -10.39 -10.47
C GLU A 173 3.81 -9.15 -10.99
N ALA A 174 3.11 -8.23 -11.66
CA ALA A 174 3.66 -6.94 -12.09
C ALA A 174 3.54 -5.86 -11.00
N SER A 175 2.90 -6.18 -9.86
CA SER A 175 2.65 -5.21 -8.80
C SER A 175 3.92 -4.81 -8.08
N ILE A 176 3.92 -3.60 -7.53
CA ILE A 176 5.01 -3.13 -6.68
C ILE A 176 5.21 -4.03 -5.45
N LEU A 177 4.14 -4.61 -4.90
CA LEU A 177 4.21 -5.52 -3.76
C LEU A 177 4.86 -6.86 -4.12
N HIS A 178 4.68 -7.34 -5.35
CA HIS A 178 5.44 -8.49 -5.84
C HIS A 178 6.94 -8.17 -5.87
N ALA A 179 7.35 -7.05 -6.47
CA ALA A 179 8.75 -6.63 -6.50
C ALA A 179 9.36 -6.43 -5.09
N VAL A 180 8.58 -5.87 -4.17
CA VAL A 180 8.94 -5.71 -2.75
C VAL A 180 9.24 -7.08 -2.12
N ARG A 181 8.37 -8.08 -2.31
CA ARG A 181 8.55 -9.43 -1.75
C ARG A 181 9.77 -10.17 -2.30
N GLU A 182 10.00 -10.06 -3.61
CA GLU A 182 11.14 -10.68 -4.28
C GLU A 182 12.48 -10.08 -3.82
N THR A 183 12.49 -8.79 -3.50
CA THR A 183 13.71 -8.08 -3.07
C THR A 183 13.96 -8.24 -1.58
N LEU A 184 12.94 -8.01 -0.76
CA LEU A 184 13.00 -8.11 0.69
C LEU A 184 12.64 -9.53 1.11
N THR A 185 13.52 -10.49 0.82
CA THR A 185 13.35 -11.88 1.29
C THR A 185 13.52 -11.98 2.80
N THR A 186 13.10 -13.08 3.41
CA THR A 186 13.25 -13.30 4.86
C THR A 186 14.72 -13.19 5.30
N ASP A 187 15.66 -13.69 4.49
CA ASP A 187 17.09 -13.61 4.75
C ASP A 187 17.62 -12.17 4.65
N VAL A 188 17.14 -11.40 3.66
CA VAL A 188 17.51 -9.97 3.51
C VAL A 188 16.99 -9.15 4.69
N CYS A 189 15.78 -9.43 5.16
CA CYS A 189 15.17 -8.74 6.29
C CYS A 189 15.72 -9.13 7.66
N GLN A 190 16.67 -10.08 7.76
CA GLN A 190 17.42 -10.31 8.99
C GLN A 190 18.41 -9.18 9.29
N ASP A 191 18.79 -8.40 8.28
CA ASP A 191 19.68 -7.24 8.41
C ASP A 191 18.84 -5.97 8.56
N GLU A 192 18.85 -5.37 9.76
CA GLU A 192 18.09 -4.16 10.06
C GLU A 192 18.54 -2.95 9.21
N GLU A 193 19.77 -2.95 8.69
CA GLU A 193 20.28 -1.87 7.83
C GLU A 193 19.55 -1.81 6.48
N VAL A 194 18.85 -2.87 6.08
CA VAL A 194 18.13 -2.95 4.80
C VAL A 194 17.19 -1.76 4.60
N ILE A 195 16.51 -1.32 5.65
CA ILE A 195 15.58 -0.19 5.61
C ILE A 195 16.34 1.11 5.34
N GLY A 196 17.48 1.31 5.99
CA GLY A 196 18.35 2.46 5.77
C GLY A 196 18.87 2.52 4.32
N TRP A 197 19.31 1.39 3.79
CA TRP A 197 19.76 1.30 2.39
C TRP A 197 18.64 1.59 1.39
N LEU A 198 17.45 1.03 1.61
CA LEU A 198 16.29 1.29 0.73
C LEU A 198 15.94 2.77 0.68
N TYR A 199 15.94 3.46 1.83
CA TYR A 199 15.67 4.89 1.87
C TYR A 199 16.77 5.69 1.18
N GLN A 200 18.04 5.38 1.44
CA GLN A 200 19.17 6.02 0.78
C GLN A 200 19.10 5.88 -0.74
N PHE A 201 18.82 4.67 -1.25
CA PHE A 201 18.76 4.44 -2.69
C PHE A 201 17.49 4.99 -3.35
N TYR A 202 16.39 5.13 -2.62
CA TYR A 202 15.17 5.72 -3.15
C TYR A 202 15.30 7.23 -3.37
N ILE A 203 16.04 7.93 -2.52
CA ILE A 203 16.21 9.39 -2.60
C ILE A 203 17.43 9.83 -3.42
N ALA A 204 18.30 8.89 -3.82
CA ALA A 204 19.55 9.14 -4.55
C ALA A 204 19.36 9.21 -6.08
#